data_AF-A0A967WV62-F1
#
_entry.id   AF-A0A967WV62-F1
#
_cell.length_a   1.000
_cell.length_b   1.000
_cell.length_c   1.000
_cell.angle_alpha   90.00
_cell.angle_beta   90.00
_cell.angle_gamma   90.00
#
_symmetry.space_group_name_H-M   'P 1'
#
loop_
_entity.id
_entity.type
_entity.pdbx_description
1 polymer ?
#
loop_
_entity_poly.entity_id
_entity_poly.type
_entity_poly.pdbx_seq_one_letter_code
_entity_poly.pdbx_strand_id
1 'polypeptide(L)'
;MQPFSQAQLVVLAKLVLLAPLLALVVPLIERAHGKQFEPRFDLMGWSTRLLSLVSLIFSVLLATGPADQFPIQFDLFKVVYFYLDALSVYFVLLVNLVAYFASWYTVNFLKHDRKYSPKMHNPTSFHIFFNAFHLTMLIVPMVDNLVVLWMAIELTTLTSTLLVRYRRKRTTLEATWKYVIITTAGIVFALFGTILLAVAIGDETCQEIATLRDQAVGGCEELEAFKD
;
A
#
# COMPACT_ATOMS: atom_id res chain seq x y z
N MET A 1 28.28 -4.18 -16.36
CA MET A 1 27.38 -3.75 -15.26
C MET A 1 27.34 -4.89 -14.26
N GLN A 2 27.84 -4.70 -13.05
CA GLN A 2 27.77 -5.78 -12.05
C GLN A 2 26.30 -6.05 -11.73
N PRO A 3 25.85 -7.32 -11.69
CA PRO A 3 24.47 -7.63 -11.31
C PRO A 3 24.25 -7.15 -9.88
N PHE A 4 23.14 -6.46 -9.63
CA PHE A 4 22.74 -6.08 -8.28
C PHE A 4 22.68 -7.32 -7.40
N SER A 5 23.19 -7.21 -6.16
CA SER A 5 23.07 -8.27 -5.16
C SER A 5 21.67 -8.24 -4.53
N GLN A 6 21.16 -9.41 -4.12
CA GLN A 6 19.91 -9.56 -3.36
C GLN A 6 19.82 -8.60 -2.16
N ALA A 7 20.93 -8.38 -1.45
CA ALA A 7 20.99 -7.44 -0.34
C ALA A 7 20.75 -5.98 -0.77
N GLN A 8 21.19 -5.60 -1.96
CA GLN A 8 20.96 -4.25 -2.51
C GLN A 8 19.49 -4.06 -2.89
N LEU A 9 18.86 -5.07 -3.50
CA LEU A 9 17.44 -5.01 -3.85
C LEU A 9 16.54 -4.87 -2.60
N VAL A 10 16.86 -5.60 -1.52
CA VAL A 10 16.17 -5.46 -0.23
C VAL A 10 16.31 -4.06 0.36
N VAL A 11 17.51 -3.46 0.28
CA VAL A 11 17.73 -2.08 0.74
C VAL A 11 16.92 -1.10 -0.09
N LEU A 12 16.87 -1.26 -1.42
CA LEU A 12 16.06 -0.43 -2.30
C LEU A 12 14.57 -0.53 -1.98
N ALA A 13 14.04 -1.73 -1.77
CA ALA A 13 12.65 -1.94 -1.38
C ALA A 13 12.30 -1.23 -0.06
N LYS A 14 13.18 -1.31 0.95
CA LYS A 14 13.01 -0.58 2.21
C LYS A 14 13.05 0.94 2.01
N LEU A 15 13.92 1.44 1.15
CA LEU A 15 14.01 2.88 0.86
C LEU A 15 12.76 3.42 0.15
N VAL A 16 12.16 2.64 -0.75
CA VAL A 16 10.88 2.99 -1.40
C VAL A 16 9.77 3.15 -0.37
N LEU A 17 9.70 2.29 0.65
CA LEU A 17 8.69 2.40 1.73
C LEU A 17 9.03 3.48 2.77
N LEU A 18 10.30 3.69 3.07
CA LEU A 18 10.73 4.69 4.06
C LEU A 18 10.54 6.12 3.54
N ALA A 19 10.62 6.35 2.23
CA ALA A 19 10.41 7.67 1.64
C ALA A 19 9.03 8.29 1.97
N PRO A 20 7.87 7.67 1.65
CA PRO A 20 6.57 8.22 2.01
C PRO A 20 6.34 8.24 3.54
N LEU A 21 6.95 7.33 4.29
CA LEU A 21 6.87 7.29 5.74
C LEU A 21 7.57 8.51 6.38
N LEU A 22 8.78 8.84 5.91
CA LEU A 22 9.48 10.07 6.31
C LEU A 22 8.70 11.32 5.88
N ALA A 23 8.08 11.29 4.70
CA ALA A 23 7.26 12.40 4.19
C ALA A 23 6.02 12.64 5.06
N LEU A 24 5.49 11.57 5.67
CA LEU A 24 4.38 11.65 6.62
C LEU A 24 4.84 12.18 7.99
N VAL A 25 6.03 11.79 8.46
CA VAL A 25 6.58 12.20 9.77
C VAL A 25 6.89 13.70 9.83
N VAL A 26 7.43 14.28 8.75
CA VAL A 26 7.77 15.72 8.68
C VAL A 26 6.59 16.64 9.06
N PRO A 27 5.41 16.57 8.40
CA PRO A 27 4.27 17.42 8.74
C PRO A 27 3.59 17.02 10.06
N LEU A 28 3.77 15.78 10.54
CA LEU A 28 3.29 15.33 11.85
C LEU A 28 4.07 15.96 13.00
N ILE A 29 5.40 16.02 12.90
CA ILE A 29 6.27 16.68 13.90
C ILE A 29 5.94 18.17 13.98
N GLU A 30 5.75 18.83 12.85
CA GLU A 30 5.38 20.25 12.81
C GLU A 30 4.00 20.50 13.44
N ARG A 31 3.03 19.61 13.17
CA ARG A 31 1.71 19.66 13.82
C ARG A 31 1.81 19.46 15.34
N ALA A 32 2.68 18.55 15.80
CA ALA A 32 2.91 18.30 17.23
C ALA A 32 3.56 19.49 17.94
N HIS A 33 4.41 20.26 17.25
CA HIS A 33 5.05 21.45 17.79
C HIS A 33 4.17 22.70 17.81
N GLY A 34 2.90 22.63 17.39
CA GLY A 34 1.91 23.69 17.59
C GLY A 34 2.19 25.03 16.87
N LYS A 35 3.33 25.16 16.19
CA LYS A 35 3.66 26.34 15.40
C LYS A 35 2.91 26.19 14.09
N GLN A 36 1.92 27.06 13.87
CA GLN A 36 1.53 27.52 12.55
C GLN A 36 2.73 28.27 11.95
N PHE A 37 3.80 27.54 11.67
CA PHE A 37 4.89 28.05 10.88
C PHE A 37 4.28 28.19 9.48
N GLU A 38 3.95 29.42 9.09
CA GLU A 38 3.78 29.79 7.70
C GLU A 38 5.17 30.23 7.21
N PRO A 39 6.11 29.32 6.89
CA PRO A 39 7.36 29.73 6.30
C PRO A 39 7.07 30.41 4.96
N ARG A 40 7.75 31.52 4.71
CA ARG A 40 7.73 32.26 3.44
C ARG A 40 8.17 31.38 2.23
N PHE A 41 8.77 30.22 2.51
CA PHE A 41 9.13 29.18 1.57
C PHE A 41 8.24 27.95 1.79
N ASP A 42 7.72 27.38 0.71
CA ASP A 42 6.87 26.18 0.68
C ASP A 42 7.69 24.91 1.00
N LEU A 43 8.33 24.88 2.17
CA LEU A 43 9.28 23.85 2.62
C LEU A 43 8.61 22.47 2.68
N MET A 44 7.34 22.43 3.09
CA MET A 44 6.49 21.22 3.10
C MET A 44 6.20 20.69 1.69
N GLY A 45 5.90 21.58 0.74
CA GLY A 45 5.70 21.19 -0.65
C GLY A 45 6.99 20.69 -1.29
N TRP A 46 8.15 21.26 -0.93
CA TRP A 46 9.46 20.80 -1.41
C TRP A 46 9.85 19.44 -0.83
N SER A 47 9.66 19.21 0.48
CA SER A 47 9.99 17.92 1.10
C SER A 47 9.17 16.78 0.51
N THR A 48 7.87 16.99 0.30
CA THR A 48 6.98 15.99 -0.31
C THR A 48 7.39 15.67 -1.75
N ARG A 49 7.70 16.69 -2.56
CA ARG A 49 8.17 16.51 -3.94
C ARG A 49 9.50 15.76 -4.01
N LEU A 50 10.46 16.12 -3.16
CA LEU A 50 11.77 15.46 -3.11
C LEU A 50 11.63 14.00 -2.67
N LEU A 51 10.81 13.70 -1.67
CA LEU A 51 10.61 12.31 -1.21
C LEU A 51 9.82 11.47 -2.21
N SER A 52 8.81 12.02 -2.89
CA SER A 52 8.12 11.30 -3.98
C SER A 52 9.06 11.03 -5.16
N LEU A 53 9.93 11.98 -5.51
CA LEU A 53 10.95 11.81 -6.56
C LEU A 53 11.97 10.75 -6.18
N VAL A 54 12.47 10.78 -4.94
CA VAL A 54 13.40 9.77 -4.42
C VAL A 54 12.76 8.38 -4.44
N SER A 55 11.49 8.27 -4.00
CA SER A 55 10.72 7.01 -4.07
C SER A 55 10.57 6.51 -5.51
N LEU A 56 10.28 7.41 -6.46
CA LEU A 56 10.18 7.06 -7.88
C LEU A 56 11.52 6.57 -8.45
N ILE A 57 12.63 7.24 -8.14
CA ILE A 57 13.97 6.82 -8.60
C ILE A 57 14.30 5.43 -8.06
N PHE A 58 14.06 5.18 -6.77
CA PHE A 58 14.32 3.86 -6.18
C PHE A 58 13.40 2.78 -6.77
N SER A 59 12.14 3.12 -7.09
CA SER A 59 11.22 2.21 -7.76
C SER A 59 11.64 1.88 -9.20
N VAL A 60 12.17 2.86 -9.94
CA VAL A 60 12.72 2.63 -11.30
C VAL A 60 13.96 1.75 -11.20
N LEU A 61 14.84 2.00 -10.23
CA LEU A 61 16.04 1.19 -10.02
C LEU A 61 15.69 -0.26 -9.66
N LEU A 62 14.66 -0.46 -8.83
CA LEU A 62 14.12 -1.78 -8.51
C LEU A 62 13.56 -2.49 -9.76
N ALA A 63 12.88 -1.75 -10.65
CA ALA A 63 12.34 -2.28 -11.90
C ALA A 63 13.43 -2.67 -12.92
N THR A 64 14.62 -2.07 -12.85
CA THR A 64 15.78 -2.47 -13.66
C THR A 64 16.58 -3.64 -13.08
N GLY A 65 16.18 -4.18 -11.93
CA GLY A 65 16.80 -5.34 -11.31
C GLY A 65 16.66 -6.63 -12.14
N PRO A 66 17.56 -7.62 -11.99
CA PRO A 66 17.47 -8.87 -12.72
C PRO A 66 16.18 -9.62 -12.36
N ALA A 67 15.41 -10.07 -13.37
CA ALA A 67 14.16 -10.80 -13.16
C ALA A 67 14.36 -12.12 -12.38
N ASP A 68 15.55 -12.71 -12.48
CA ASP A 68 15.92 -13.98 -11.84
C ASP A 68 16.08 -13.88 -10.32
N GLN A 69 16.02 -12.67 -9.76
CA GLN A 69 16.19 -12.39 -8.33
C GLN A 69 14.86 -12.16 -7.59
N PHE A 70 13.73 -12.23 -8.29
CA PHE A 70 12.41 -12.24 -7.65
C PHE A 70 12.03 -13.67 -7.24
N PRO A 71 11.30 -13.85 -6.12
CA PRO A 71 10.73 -12.82 -5.26
C PRO A 71 11.70 -12.25 -4.21
N ILE A 72 11.58 -10.95 -3.92
CA ILE A 72 12.34 -10.29 -2.86
C ILE A 72 11.48 -10.32 -1.58
N GLN A 73 11.99 -10.99 -0.55
CA GLN A 73 11.39 -10.99 0.78
C GLN A 73 12.15 -10.05 1.70
N PHE A 74 11.42 -9.20 2.41
CA PHE A 74 12.04 -8.35 3.42
C PHE A 74 11.10 -8.02 4.57
N ASP A 75 11.70 -7.90 5.75
CA ASP A 75 10.98 -7.53 6.95
C ASP A 75 11.11 -6.03 7.21
N LEU A 76 9.98 -5.39 7.50
CA LEU A 76 9.93 -4.04 8.04
C LEU A 76 9.76 -4.12 9.55
N PHE A 77 10.74 -3.59 10.29
CA PHE A 77 10.78 -3.57 11.75
C PHE A 77 10.56 -4.94 12.44
N LYS A 78 10.75 -6.07 11.73
CA LYS A 78 10.47 -7.45 12.20
C LYS A 78 9.00 -7.72 12.58
N VAL A 79 8.07 -6.84 12.15
CA VAL A 79 6.63 -6.96 12.45
C VAL A 79 5.82 -7.30 11.20
N VAL A 80 6.22 -6.78 10.04
CA VAL A 80 5.50 -6.99 8.77
C VAL A 80 6.45 -7.61 7.74
N TYR A 81 6.02 -8.75 7.20
CA TYR A 81 6.67 -9.47 6.12
C TYR A 81 6.16 -8.92 4.79
N PHE A 82 7.08 -8.43 3.95
CA PHE A 82 6.77 -7.96 2.61
C PHE A 82 7.34 -8.92 1.57
N TYR A 83 6.53 -9.17 0.54
CA TYR A 83 6.83 -10.01 -0.59
C TYR A 83 6.70 -9.17 -1.86
N LEU A 84 7.81 -8.99 -2.57
CA LEU A 84 7.86 -8.28 -3.84
C LEU A 84 8.11 -9.27 -4.96
N ASP A 85 7.09 -9.44 -5.79
CA ASP A 85 7.20 -10.11 -7.08
C ASP A 85 7.38 -9.09 -8.22
N ALA A 86 7.74 -9.56 -9.42
CA ALA A 86 7.88 -8.74 -10.62
C ALA A 86 6.61 -7.90 -10.90
N LEU A 87 5.43 -8.48 -10.67
CA LEU A 87 4.15 -7.76 -10.81
C LEU A 87 3.99 -6.66 -9.74
N SER A 88 4.35 -6.93 -8.49
CA SER A 88 4.30 -5.95 -7.41
C SER A 88 5.19 -4.74 -7.69
N VAL A 89 6.38 -4.96 -8.28
CA VAL A 89 7.30 -3.87 -8.67
C VAL A 89 6.63 -2.92 -9.68
N TYR A 90 5.86 -3.47 -10.64
CA TYR A 90 5.12 -2.65 -11.60
C TYR A 90 4.06 -1.77 -10.93
N PHE A 91 3.27 -2.33 -10.01
CA PHE A 91 2.28 -1.55 -9.25
C PHE A 91 2.93 -0.47 -8.37
N VAL A 92 4.04 -0.79 -7.70
CA VAL A 92 4.82 0.17 -6.89
C VAL A 92 5.34 1.32 -7.76
N LEU A 93 5.81 1.03 -8.97
CA LEU A 93 6.25 2.04 -9.94
C LEU A 93 5.10 2.95 -10.37
N LEU A 94 3.95 2.38 -10.73
CA LEU A 94 2.77 3.16 -11.12
C LEU A 94 2.28 4.07 -9.99
N VAL A 95 2.20 3.55 -8.76
CA VAL A 95 1.77 4.33 -7.59
C VAL A 95 2.74 5.50 -7.35
N ASN A 96 4.06 5.26 -7.39
CA ASN A 96 5.05 6.32 -7.24
C ASN A 96 5.01 7.35 -8.37
N LEU A 97 4.77 6.92 -9.61
CA LEU A 97 4.65 7.81 -10.75
C LEU A 97 3.46 8.76 -10.59
N VAL A 98 2.29 8.22 -10.25
CA VAL A 98 1.08 9.02 -10.01
C VAL A 98 1.28 9.95 -8.81
N ALA A 99 1.86 9.44 -7.71
CA ALA A 99 2.14 10.25 -6.53
C ALA A 99 3.10 11.42 -6.84
N TYR A 100 4.12 11.20 -7.69
CA TYR A 100 5.03 12.25 -8.13
C TYR A 100 4.29 13.38 -8.87
N PHE A 101 3.47 13.05 -9.87
CA PHE A 101 2.69 14.07 -10.58
C PHE A 101 1.68 14.77 -9.67
N ALA A 102 1.01 14.03 -8.79
CA ALA A 102 0.07 14.59 -7.82
C ALA A 102 0.76 15.54 -6.82
N SER A 103 1.99 15.23 -6.38
CA SER A 103 2.78 16.10 -5.50
C SER A 103 3.12 17.44 -6.17
N TRP A 104 3.38 17.43 -7.48
CA TRP A 104 3.61 18.64 -8.26
C TRP A 104 2.36 19.51 -8.37
N TYR A 105 1.21 18.89 -8.64
CA TYR A 105 -0.07 19.60 -8.74
C TYR A 105 -0.52 20.20 -7.40
N THR A 106 -0.23 19.53 -6.29
CA THR A 106 -0.63 19.95 -4.92
C THR A 106 -0.21 21.38 -4.59
N VAL A 107 0.98 21.82 -5.02
CA VAL A 107 1.46 23.20 -4.80
C VAL A 107 0.54 24.22 -5.46
N ASN A 108 0.12 23.97 -6.71
CA ASN A 108 -0.77 24.87 -7.43
C ASN A 108 -2.19 24.85 -6.83
N PHE A 109 -2.65 23.66 -6.42
CA PHE A 109 -3.94 23.50 -5.74
C PHE A 109 -3.99 24.29 -4.43
N LEU A 110 -2.99 24.17 -3.56
CA LEU A 110 -2.94 24.87 -2.27
C LEU A 110 -2.79 26.39 -2.45
N LYS A 111 -2.04 26.85 -3.46
CA LYS A 111 -1.99 28.29 -3.82
C LYS A 111 -3.36 28.82 -4.22
N HIS A 112 -4.11 28.05 -5.02
CA HIS A 112 -5.47 28.39 -5.41
C HIS A 112 -6.42 28.38 -4.21
N ASP A 113 -6.34 27.36 -3.36
CA ASP A 113 -7.17 27.21 -2.16
C ASP A 113 -6.95 28.36 -1.16
N ARG A 114 -5.70 28.82 -0.97
CA ARG A 114 -5.36 29.99 -0.16
C ARG A 114 -6.05 31.27 -0.65
N LYS A 115 -6.19 31.43 -1.97
CA LYS A 115 -6.80 32.62 -2.58
C LYS A 115 -8.33 32.66 -2.40
N TYR A 116 -9.01 31.53 -2.56
CA TYR A 116 -10.48 31.46 -2.59
C TYR A 116 -11.12 31.01 -1.26
N SER A 117 -10.36 30.41 -0.34
CA SER A 117 -10.88 29.94 0.95
C SER A 117 -9.85 30.06 2.08
N PRO A 118 -9.37 31.28 2.40
CA PRO A 118 -8.27 31.48 3.37
C PRO A 118 -8.60 31.00 4.79
N LYS A 119 -9.86 31.08 5.22
CA LYS A 119 -10.28 30.65 6.58
C LYS A 119 -10.15 29.15 6.83
N MET A 120 -10.11 28.34 5.77
CA MET A 120 -10.10 26.87 5.83
C MET A 120 -8.78 26.29 5.32
N HIS A 121 -7.82 27.15 4.98
CA HIS A 121 -6.54 26.76 4.44
C HIS A 121 -5.72 26.08 5.54
N ASN A 122 -5.43 24.79 5.36
CA ASN A 122 -4.55 24.04 6.25
C ASN A 122 -3.62 23.15 5.42
N PRO A 123 -2.51 23.71 4.90
CA PRO A 123 -1.62 22.97 4.01
C PRO A 123 -1.00 21.77 4.72
N THR A 124 -0.71 21.86 6.02
CA THR A 124 -0.16 20.77 6.83
C THR A 124 -1.07 19.55 6.84
N SER A 125 -2.37 19.74 7.09
CA SER A 125 -3.33 18.62 7.12
C SER A 125 -3.49 17.96 5.77
N PHE A 126 -3.47 18.74 4.68
CA PHE A 126 -3.52 18.19 3.33
C PHE A 126 -2.32 17.28 3.04
N HIS A 127 -1.10 17.74 3.34
CA HIS A 127 0.12 16.93 3.13
C HIS A 127 0.14 15.67 4.01
N ILE A 128 -0.35 15.73 5.25
CA ILE A 128 -0.48 14.53 6.12
C ILE A 128 -1.38 13.50 5.45
N PHE A 129 -2.58 13.89 5.01
CA PHE A 129 -3.52 12.95 4.41
C PHE A 129 -3.03 12.44 3.04
N PHE A 130 -2.37 13.28 2.25
CA PHE A 130 -1.78 12.90 0.97
C PHE A 130 -0.66 11.86 1.15
N ASN A 131 0.27 12.11 2.09
CA ASN A 131 1.38 11.18 2.36
C ASN A 131 0.88 9.90 3.02
N ALA A 132 -0.13 9.98 3.89
CA ALA A 132 -0.78 8.79 4.45
C ALA A 132 -1.46 7.95 3.36
N PHE A 133 -2.17 8.57 2.42
CA PHE A 133 -2.77 7.88 1.28
C PHE A 133 -1.73 7.22 0.36
N HIS A 134 -0.63 7.93 0.06
CA HIS A 134 0.47 7.38 -0.74
C HIS A 134 1.12 6.17 -0.05
N LEU A 135 1.39 6.26 1.26
CA LEU A 135 1.95 5.16 2.05
C LEU A 135 1.05 3.93 2.02
N THR A 136 -0.25 4.09 2.27
CA THR A 136 -1.18 2.95 2.34
C THR A 136 -1.33 2.28 0.99
N MET A 137 -1.40 3.07 -0.10
CA MET A 137 -1.47 2.56 -1.46
C MET A 137 -0.21 1.78 -1.87
N LEU A 138 0.98 2.13 -1.33
CA LEU A 138 2.22 1.39 -1.55
C LEU A 138 2.30 0.08 -0.76
N ILE A 139 1.69 0.01 0.43
CA ILE A 139 1.68 -1.20 1.25
C ILE A 139 0.87 -2.31 0.57
N VAL A 140 -0.26 -1.98 -0.07
CA VAL A 140 -1.18 -2.96 -0.69
C VAL A 140 -0.46 -3.97 -1.62
N PRO A 141 0.32 -3.57 -2.63
CA PRO A 141 0.96 -4.53 -3.54
C PRO A 141 2.17 -5.28 -2.95
N MET A 142 2.63 -4.94 -1.75
CA MET A 142 3.86 -5.50 -1.15
C MET A 142 3.55 -6.59 -0.10
N VAL A 143 2.31 -6.74 0.31
CA VAL A 143 1.90 -7.64 1.40
C VAL A 143 1.47 -8.99 0.86
N ASP A 144 1.92 -10.06 1.51
CA ASP A 144 1.56 -11.45 1.17
C ASP A 144 0.38 -11.99 2.03
N ASN A 145 0.20 -11.46 3.24
CA ASN A 145 -0.85 -11.93 4.14
C ASN A 145 -2.20 -11.27 3.84
N LEU A 146 -3.23 -12.09 3.55
CA LEU A 146 -4.59 -11.64 3.23
C LEU A 146 -5.20 -10.71 4.29
N VAL A 147 -4.94 -10.95 5.59
CA VAL A 147 -5.46 -10.12 6.68
C VAL A 147 -4.81 -8.73 6.65
N VAL A 148 -3.49 -8.67 6.46
CA VAL A 148 -2.74 -7.40 6.38
C VAL A 148 -3.09 -6.64 5.09
N LEU A 149 -3.29 -7.35 3.99
CA LEU A 149 -3.77 -6.80 2.73
C LEU A 149 -5.13 -6.12 2.94
N TRP A 150 -6.06 -6.80 3.61
CA TRP A 150 -7.38 -6.25 3.92
C TRP A 150 -7.29 -4.97 4.75
N MET A 151 -6.51 -4.99 5.83
CA MET A 151 -6.28 -3.80 6.64
C MET A 151 -5.67 -2.64 5.84
N ALA A 152 -4.75 -2.92 4.91
CA ALA A 152 -4.15 -1.90 4.06
C ALA A 152 -5.15 -1.29 3.07
N ILE A 153 -6.05 -2.09 2.51
CA ILE A 153 -7.13 -1.63 1.61
C ILE A 153 -8.12 -0.73 2.36
N GLU A 154 -8.53 -1.13 3.57
CA GLU A 154 -9.42 -0.33 4.40
C GLU A 154 -8.75 0.99 4.80
N LEU A 155 -7.47 0.94 5.20
CA LEU A 155 -6.71 2.13 5.56
C LEU A 155 -6.56 3.10 4.38
N THR A 156 -6.39 2.59 3.16
CA THR A 156 -6.37 3.39 1.91
C THR A 156 -7.71 4.07 1.65
N THR A 157 -8.81 3.38 1.96
CA THR A 157 -10.16 3.96 1.89
C THR A 157 -10.33 5.08 2.91
N LEU A 158 -9.91 4.86 4.17
CA LEU A 158 -9.98 5.86 5.24
C LEU A 158 -9.14 7.10 4.90
N THR A 159 -7.90 6.94 4.44
CA THR A 159 -7.04 8.08 4.08
C THR A 159 -7.59 8.86 2.88
N SER A 160 -8.13 8.18 1.86
CA SER A 160 -8.83 8.82 0.74
C SER A 160 -10.04 9.65 1.20
N THR A 161 -10.85 9.10 2.10
CA THR A 161 -12.04 9.82 2.61
C THR A 161 -11.67 11.05 3.44
N LEU A 162 -10.57 10.99 4.20
CA LEU A 162 -10.02 12.14 4.91
C LEU A 162 -9.54 13.24 3.93
N LEU A 163 -9.00 12.84 2.78
CA LEU A 163 -8.57 13.75 1.72
C LEU A 163 -9.78 14.46 1.09
N VAL A 164 -10.86 13.74 0.79
CA VAL A 164 -12.12 14.33 0.29
C VAL A 164 -12.69 15.31 1.31
N ARG A 165 -12.65 14.95 2.60
CA ARG A 165 -13.15 15.78 3.72
C ARG A 165 -12.35 17.07 3.96
N TYR A 166 -11.20 17.27 3.32
CA TYR A 166 -10.28 18.40 3.57
C TYR A 166 -10.99 19.77 3.69
N ARG A 167 -11.95 20.09 2.79
CA ARG A 167 -12.64 21.39 2.79
C ARG A 167 -13.68 21.57 3.90
N ARG A 168 -13.96 20.56 4.73
CA ARG A 168 -14.91 20.55 5.88
C ARG A 168 -16.24 21.30 5.64
N LYS A 169 -16.72 21.39 4.41
CA LYS A 169 -18.05 21.95 4.07
C LYS A 169 -19.11 20.89 4.29
N ARG A 170 -20.34 21.30 4.62
CA ARG A 170 -21.47 20.36 4.76
C ARG A 170 -21.69 19.53 3.49
N THR A 171 -21.61 20.15 2.32
CA THR A 171 -21.68 19.46 1.02
C THR A 171 -20.57 18.43 0.81
N THR A 172 -19.34 18.74 1.25
CA THR A 172 -18.20 17.81 1.17
C THR A 172 -18.36 16.64 2.12
N LEU A 173 -18.86 16.88 3.34
CA LEU A 173 -19.18 15.82 4.29
C LEU A 173 -20.29 14.92 3.73
N GLU A 174 -21.29 15.52 3.10
CA GLU A 174 -22.39 14.80 2.48
C GLU A 174 -21.95 13.85 1.36
N ALA A 175 -21.01 14.31 0.51
CA ALA A 175 -20.42 13.46 -0.50
C ALA A 175 -19.51 12.36 0.11
N THR A 176 -18.75 12.71 1.15
CA THR A 176 -17.79 11.77 1.78
C THR A 176 -18.50 10.60 2.43
N TRP A 177 -19.58 10.82 3.20
CA TRP A 177 -20.29 9.70 3.85
C TRP A 177 -20.96 8.79 2.82
N LYS A 178 -21.49 9.35 1.72
CA LYS A 178 -22.05 8.54 0.62
C LYS A 178 -20.97 7.66 -0.02
N TYR A 179 -19.78 8.22 -0.26
CA TYR A 179 -18.65 7.47 -0.78
C TYR A 179 -18.21 6.34 0.16
N VAL A 180 -18.08 6.62 1.47
CA VAL A 180 -17.72 5.61 2.48
C VAL A 180 -18.69 4.44 2.47
N ILE A 181 -20.00 4.69 2.45
CA ILE A 181 -21.01 3.61 2.45
C ILE A 181 -20.88 2.74 1.20
N ILE A 182 -20.70 3.36 0.03
CA ILE A 182 -20.57 2.62 -1.24
C ILE A 182 -19.30 1.76 -1.23
N THR A 183 -18.16 2.32 -0.79
CA THR A 183 -16.89 1.58 -0.77
C THR A 183 -16.88 0.46 0.27
N THR A 184 -17.41 0.71 1.47
CA THR A 184 -17.50 -0.32 2.52
C THR A 184 -18.43 -1.46 2.12
N ALA A 185 -19.57 -1.17 1.47
CA ALA A 185 -20.44 -2.22 0.93
C ALA A 185 -19.71 -3.07 -0.12
N GLY A 186 -19.00 -2.46 -1.08
CA GLY A 186 -18.22 -3.19 -2.08
C GLY A 186 -17.12 -4.05 -1.46
N ILE A 187 -16.45 -3.53 -0.44
CA ILE A 187 -15.43 -4.22 0.35
C ILE A 187 -15.99 -5.48 1.04
N VAL A 188 -17.16 -5.36 1.67
CA VAL A 188 -17.84 -6.50 2.32
C VAL A 188 -18.23 -7.57 1.30
N PHE A 189 -18.75 -7.17 0.14
CA PHE A 189 -19.05 -8.13 -0.94
C PHE A 189 -17.80 -8.81 -1.50
N ALA A 190 -16.69 -8.09 -1.63
CA ALA A 190 -15.42 -8.68 -2.06
C ALA A 190 -14.93 -9.72 -1.05
N LEU A 191 -14.95 -9.41 0.26
CA LEU A 191 -14.59 -10.35 1.31
C LEU A 191 -15.51 -11.58 1.30
N PHE A 192 -16.81 -11.37 1.16
CA PHE A 192 -17.78 -12.46 1.04
C PHE A 192 -17.48 -13.36 -0.16
N GLY A 193 -17.18 -12.79 -1.32
CA GLY A 193 -16.76 -13.54 -2.51
C GLY A 193 -15.46 -14.32 -2.29
N THR A 194 -14.46 -13.74 -1.63
CA THR A 194 -13.21 -14.44 -1.28
C THR A 194 -13.46 -15.62 -0.34
N ILE A 195 -14.33 -15.46 0.65
CA ILE A 195 -14.70 -16.56 1.57
C ILE A 195 -15.41 -17.68 0.82
N LEU A 196 -16.39 -17.35 -0.05
CA LEU A 196 -17.09 -18.35 -0.85
C LEU A 196 -16.12 -19.12 -1.77
N LEU A 197 -15.19 -18.40 -2.41
CA LEU A 197 -14.17 -19.02 -3.25
C LEU A 197 -13.25 -19.93 -2.43
N ALA A 198 -12.83 -19.50 -1.24
CA ALA A 198 -12.00 -20.30 -0.34
C ALA A 198 -12.70 -21.59 0.11
N VAL A 199 -14.00 -21.54 0.38
CA VAL A 199 -14.80 -22.74 0.72
C VAL A 199 -14.93 -23.67 -0.47
N ALA A 200 -15.20 -23.15 -1.67
CA ALA A 200 -15.35 -23.96 -2.87
C ALA A 200 -14.07 -24.73 -3.23
N ILE A 201 -12.90 -24.07 -3.18
CA ILE A 201 -11.60 -24.71 -3.45
C ILE A 201 -11.20 -25.68 -2.33
N GLY A 202 -11.50 -25.32 -1.07
CA GLY A 202 -11.18 -26.15 0.09
C GLY A 202 -11.85 -27.54 0.02
N ASP A 203 -13.06 -27.60 -0.52
CA ASP A 203 -13.83 -28.85 -0.67
C ASP A 203 -13.20 -29.76 -1.73
N GLU A 204 -12.80 -29.20 -2.87
CA GLU A 204 -12.11 -29.94 -3.94
C GLU A 204 -10.74 -30.46 -3.48
N THR A 205 -9.97 -29.63 -2.76
CA THR A 205 -8.64 -30.01 -2.25
C THR A 205 -8.74 -31.12 -1.18
N CYS A 206 -9.77 -31.08 -0.32
CA CYS A 206 -10.02 -32.12 0.67
C CYS A 206 -10.43 -33.45 0.04
N GLN A 207 -11.21 -33.42 -1.05
CA GLN A 207 -11.57 -34.64 -1.79
C GLN A 207 -10.35 -35.28 -2.44
N GLU A 208 -9.48 -34.51 -3.07
CA GLU A 208 -8.26 -35.04 -3.71
C GLU A 208 -7.27 -35.63 -2.69
N ILE A 209 -7.13 -35.00 -1.53
CA ILE A 209 -6.30 -35.56 -0.44
C ILE A 209 -6.92 -36.84 0.15
N ALA A 210 -8.25 -36.89 0.27
CA ALA A 210 -8.95 -38.07 0.79
C ALA A 210 -8.84 -39.27 -0.15
N THR A 211 -8.94 -39.06 -1.47
CA THR A 211 -8.79 -40.14 -2.46
C THR A 211 -7.36 -40.66 -2.55
N LEU A 212 -6.36 -39.77 -2.50
CA LEU A 212 -4.94 -40.17 -2.46
C LEU A 212 -4.59 -40.94 -1.17
N ARG A 213 -5.18 -40.57 -0.03
CA ARG A 213 -5.02 -41.31 1.23
C ARG A 213 -5.59 -42.72 1.14
N ASP A 214 -6.79 -42.89 0.59
CA ASP A 214 -7.41 -44.22 0.46
C ASP A 214 -6.62 -45.14 -0.50
N GLN A 215 -6.08 -44.59 -1.60
CA GLN A 215 -5.18 -45.36 -2.48
C GLN A 215 -3.88 -45.78 -1.78
N ALA A 216 -3.30 -44.89 -0.97
CA ALA A 216 -2.09 -45.19 -0.21
C ALA A 216 -2.32 -46.24 0.89
N VAL A 217 -3.49 -46.22 1.54
CA VAL A 217 -3.87 -47.22 2.56
C VAL A 217 -4.12 -48.58 1.91
N GLY A 218 -4.86 -48.63 0.80
CA GLY A 218 -5.12 -49.90 0.09
C GLY A 218 -3.83 -50.56 -0.44
N GLY A 219 -2.86 -49.77 -0.90
CA GLY A 219 -1.54 -50.28 -1.32
C GLY A 219 -0.70 -50.83 -0.16
N CYS A 220 -0.87 -50.33 1.06
CA CYS A 220 -0.20 -50.89 2.24
C CYS A 220 -0.79 -52.25 2.67
N GLU A 221 -2.11 -52.44 2.56
CA GLU A 221 -2.76 -53.72 2.87
C GLU A 221 -2.34 -54.83 1.87
N GLU A 222 -2.21 -54.52 0.58
CA GLU A 222 -1.71 -55.49 -0.41
C GLU A 222 -0.24 -55.90 -0.16
N LEU A 223 0.60 -54.97 0.31
CA LEU A 223 2.00 -55.25 0.64
C LEU A 223 2.16 -56.07 1.93
N GLU A 224 1.25 -55.93 2.89
CA GLU A 224 1.21 -56.79 4.08
C GLU A 224 0.71 -58.20 3.73
N ALA A 225 -0.28 -58.32 2.85
CA ALA A 225 -0.79 -59.61 2.38
C ALA A 225 0.23 -60.42 1.54
N PHE A 226 1.21 -59.77 0.92
CA PHE A 226 2.29 -60.44 0.18
C PHE A 226 3.45 -60.91 1.09
N LYS A 227 3.45 -60.52 2.35
CA LYS A 227 4.55 -60.79 3.30
C LYS A 227 4.32 -62.04 4.17
N ASP A 228 3.11 -62.60 4.13
CA ASP A 228 2.69 -63.87 4.75
C ASP A 228 2.75 -65.05 3.76
#